data_AF-A0A4Q3TRD4-F1
#
_entry.id   AF-A0A4Q3TRD4-F1
#
_cell.length_a   1.000
_cell.length_b   1.000
_cell.length_c   1.000
_cell.angle_alpha   90.00
_cell.angle_beta   90.00
_cell.angle_gamma   90.00
#
_symmetry.space_group_name_H-M   'P 1'
#
loop_
_entity.id
_entity.type
_entity.pdbx_description
1 polymer ?
#
loop_
_entity_poly.entity_id
_entity_poly.type
_entity_poly.pdbx_seq_one_letter_code
_entity_poly.pdbx_strand_id
1 'polypeptide(L)'
;ISSASSKTAYGSAWAMLGDDVEVLGVTGKRNRAFVEGLDAFAAVFDYDQIEQLPTGVPTVYLDLSGDPALRARIHDHLGADLTYDCLVGATQTDGFTIDKALPGPPPVFFFAATVLDQHRERGTLRGFYERFFAEQRAFYERVVDAERPWIHISESCGFDAAAAVIRGLADGCSDPAVGHVIRLRE
;
A
#
# COMPACT_ATOMS: atom_id res chain seq x y z
N ILE A 1 -0.43 4.77 -6.56
CA ILE A 1 -0.27 3.67 -5.57
C ILE A 1 -1.50 2.77 -5.63
N SER A 2 -1.37 1.49 -5.99
CA SER A 2 -2.50 0.54 -6.00
C SER A 2 -2.76 -0.07 -4.62
N SER A 3 -3.91 -0.74 -4.47
CA SER A 3 -4.39 -1.23 -3.18
C SER A 3 -4.34 -0.15 -2.08
N ALA A 4 -4.75 1.09 -2.41
CA ALA A 4 -4.57 2.27 -1.56
C ALA A 4 -5.23 2.17 -0.18
N SER A 5 -6.20 1.27 0.01
CA SER A 5 -6.79 0.96 1.32
C SER A 5 -5.96 0.02 2.19
N SER A 6 -4.84 -0.52 1.71
CA SER A 6 -3.95 -1.39 2.49
C SER A 6 -3.02 -0.58 3.39
N LYS A 7 -2.61 -1.17 4.50
CA LYS A 7 -1.81 -0.48 5.52
C LYS A 7 -0.45 -0.04 5.01
N THR A 8 0.16 -0.87 4.17
CA THR A 8 1.41 -0.51 3.49
C THR A 8 1.18 0.65 2.51
N ALA A 9 0.08 0.66 1.75
CA ALA A 9 -0.15 1.69 0.74
C ALA A 9 -0.37 3.09 1.34
N TYR A 10 -1.28 3.23 2.30
CA TYR A 10 -1.49 4.53 2.94
C TYR A 10 -0.34 4.92 3.89
N GLY A 11 0.41 3.95 4.42
CA GLY A 11 1.67 4.22 5.11
C GLY A 11 2.75 4.77 4.18
N SER A 12 2.83 4.27 2.94
CA SER A 12 3.71 4.83 1.91
C SER A 12 3.29 6.22 1.49
N ALA A 13 1.98 6.46 1.32
CA ALA A 13 1.45 7.80 1.02
C ALA A 13 1.77 8.78 2.15
N TRP A 14 1.58 8.37 3.41
CA TRP A 14 1.98 9.15 4.58
C TRP A 14 3.46 9.53 4.55
N ALA A 15 4.35 8.58 4.26
CA ALA A 15 5.79 8.84 4.22
C ALA A 15 6.22 9.80 3.10
N MET A 16 5.35 10.07 2.13
CA MET A 16 5.54 11.03 1.03
C MET A 16 4.79 12.35 1.26
N LEU A 17 4.09 12.50 2.39
CA LEU A 17 3.38 13.75 2.68
C LEU A 17 4.39 14.88 2.88
N GLY A 18 4.23 15.95 2.10
CA GLY A 18 5.10 17.11 2.14
C GLY A 18 6.31 17.03 1.21
N ASP A 19 6.50 15.90 0.52
CA ASP A 19 7.39 15.84 -0.63
C ASP A 19 6.77 16.58 -1.82
N ASP A 20 7.60 17.03 -2.77
CA ASP A 20 7.16 17.67 -4.01
C ASP A 20 6.71 16.62 -5.05
N VAL A 21 5.79 15.74 -4.64
CA VAL A 21 5.21 14.68 -5.47
C VAL A 21 3.69 14.60 -5.22
N GLU A 22 2.94 14.45 -6.30
CA GLU A 22 1.49 14.23 -6.21
C GLU A 22 1.21 12.73 -6.03
N VAL A 23 0.60 12.36 -4.90
CA VAL A 23 0.32 10.96 -4.58
C VAL A 23 -1.12 10.60 -4.92
N LEU A 24 -1.30 9.74 -5.93
CA LEU A 24 -2.61 9.24 -6.36
C LEU A 24 -2.87 7.83 -5.81
N GLY A 25 -4.04 7.63 -5.21
CA GLY A 25 -4.49 6.35 -4.68
C GLY A 25 -5.37 5.61 -5.68
N VAL A 26 -5.16 4.32 -5.86
CA VAL A 26 -6.04 3.44 -6.65
C VAL A 26 -6.55 2.32 -5.76
N THR A 27 -7.86 2.14 -5.68
CA THR A 27 -8.49 1.15 -4.80
C THR A 27 -9.77 0.56 -5.40
N GLY A 28 -10.36 -0.43 -4.73
CA GLY A 28 -11.68 -0.93 -5.10
C GLY A 28 -12.77 0.02 -4.63
N LYS A 29 -13.84 0.15 -5.43
CA LYS A 29 -14.99 1.04 -5.17
C LYS A 29 -15.54 1.00 -3.74
N ARG A 30 -15.58 -0.19 -3.13
CA ARG A 30 -16.05 -0.38 -1.74
C ARG A 30 -15.20 0.35 -0.69
N ASN A 31 -13.92 0.60 -0.98
CA ASN A 31 -12.97 1.21 -0.06
C ASN A 31 -12.68 2.68 -0.41
N ARG A 32 -13.26 3.23 -1.49
CA ARG A 32 -12.96 4.58 -1.99
C ARG A 32 -13.16 5.64 -0.91
N ALA A 33 -14.33 5.67 -0.27
CA ALA A 33 -14.66 6.65 0.76
C ALA A 33 -13.70 6.58 1.96
N PHE A 34 -13.26 5.37 2.32
CA PHE A 34 -12.24 5.20 3.35
C PHE A 34 -10.92 5.85 2.93
N VAL A 35 -10.42 5.55 1.72
CA VAL A 35 -9.15 6.09 1.21
C VAL A 35 -9.19 7.60 1.05
N GLU A 36 -10.30 8.16 0.55
CA GLU A 36 -10.52 9.61 0.47
C GLU A 36 -10.47 10.24 1.87
N GLY A 37 -11.13 9.63 2.86
CA GLY A 37 -11.12 10.10 4.25
C GLY A 37 -9.77 10.00 4.97
N LEU A 38 -8.76 9.38 4.37
CA LEU A 38 -7.41 9.40 4.93
C LEU A 38 -6.76 10.79 4.79
N ASP A 39 -7.17 11.60 3.81
CA ASP A 39 -6.52 12.87 3.44
C ASP A 39 -5.01 12.70 3.15
N ALA A 40 -4.59 11.50 2.72
CA ALA A 40 -3.20 11.14 2.41
C ALA A 40 -2.90 11.11 0.91
N PHE A 41 -3.93 11.28 0.07
CA PHE A 41 -3.86 11.20 -1.38
C PHE A 41 -4.43 12.48 -1.99
N ALA A 42 -3.82 12.99 -3.06
CA ALA A 42 -4.33 14.15 -3.78
C ALA A 42 -5.64 13.83 -4.53
N ALA A 43 -5.74 12.62 -5.06
CA ALA A 43 -6.97 12.07 -5.61
C ALA A 43 -7.00 10.54 -5.49
N VAL A 44 -8.22 9.99 -5.50
CA VAL A 44 -8.48 8.56 -5.42
C VAL A 44 -9.26 8.10 -6.65
N PHE A 45 -8.78 7.03 -7.27
CA PHE A 45 -9.39 6.39 -8.43
C PHE A 45 -9.83 4.97 -8.07
N ASP A 46 -10.94 4.56 -8.64
CA ASP A 46 -11.37 3.17 -8.60
C ASP A 46 -10.60 2.35 -9.63
N TYR A 47 -10.47 1.03 -9.43
CA TYR A 47 -9.80 0.15 -10.41
C TYR A 47 -10.45 0.15 -11.80
N ASP A 48 -11.68 0.62 -11.97
CA ASP A 48 -12.33 0.80 -13.28
C ASP A 48 -12.02 2.18 -13.92
N GLN A 49 -11.32 3.07 -13.22
CA GLN A 49 -10.96 4.42 -13.67
C GLN A 49 -9.47 4.58 -14.03
N ILE A 50 -8.74 3.50 -14.25
CA ILE A 50 -7.28 3.56 -14.54
C ILE A 50 -6.98 4.44 -15.74
N GLU A 51 -7.80 4.37 -16.77
CA GLU A 51 -7.64 5.14 -17.99
C GLU A 51 -7.99 6.64 -17.82
N GLN A 52 -8.34 7.06 -16.60
CA GLN A 52 -8.56 8.46 -16.21
C GLN A 52 -7.38 9.03 -15.42
N LEU A 53 -6.37 8.21 -15.11
CA LEU A 53 -5.16 8.69 -14.44
C LEU A 53 -4.48 9.76 -15.32
N PRO A 54 -3.92 10.83 -14.72
CA PRO A 54 -3.20 11.86 -15.47
C PRO A 54 -2.05 11.28 -16.30
N THR A 55 -1.92 11.75 -17.53
CA THR A 55 -0.82 11.43 -18.45
C THR A 55 -0.04 12.70 -18.81
N GLY A 56 1.13 12.55 -19.42
CA GLY A 56 2.04 13.63 -19.80
C GLY A 56 2.97 14.09 -18.68
N VAL A 57 3.04 13.36 -17.57
CA VAL A 57 3.94 13.62 -16.43
C VAL A 57 4.71 12.35 -16.05
N PRO A 58 6.02 12.43 -15.77
CA PRO A 58 6.78 11.29 -15.29
C PRO A 58 6.15 10.70 -14.03
N THR A 59 5.77 9.43 -14.09
CA THR A 59 4.98 8.75 -13.07
C THR A 59 5.72 7.53 -12.53
N VAL A 60 5.64 7.33 -11.22
CA VAL A 60 6.11 6.13 -10.55
C VAL A 60 4.89 5.34 -10.06
N TYR A 61 4.86 4.06 -10.37
CA TYR A 61 3.84 3.14 -9.89
C TYR A 61 4.37 2.35 -8.68
N LEU A 62 3.67 2.46 -7.54
CA LEU A 62 3.81 1.54 -6.42
C LEU A 62 2.70 0.49 -6.55
N ASP A 63 3.06 -0.71 -6.98
CA ASP A 63 2.17 -1.85 -7.14
C ASP A 63 2.09 -2.66 -5.84
N LEU A 64 1.09 -2.35 -5.01
CA LEU A 64 0.76 -3.16 -3.83
C LEU A 64 -0.41 -4.11 -4.07
N SER A 65 -1.07 -4.01 -5.23
CA SER A 65 -2.11 -4.96 -5.62
C SER A 65 -1.52 -6.31 -6.02
N GLY A 66 -0.35 -6.29 -6.68
CA GLY A 66 0.24 -7.45 -7.32
C GLY A 66 -0.63 -8.07 -8.41
N ASP A 67 -1.69 -7.40 -8.85
CA ASP A 67 -2.62 -7.89 -9.88
C ASP A 67 -2.01 -7.69 -11.28
N PRO A 68 -1.65 -8.76 -12.01
CA PRO A 68 -1.04 -8.64 -13.33
C PRO A 68 -1.91 -7.92 -14.35
N ALA A 69 -3.23 -8.04 -14.27
CA ALA A 69 -4.16 -7.39 -15.20
C ALA A 69 -4.28 -5.90 -14.92
N LEU A 70 -4.34 -5.50 -13.64
CA LEU A 70 -4.30 -4.09 -13.26
C LEU A 70 -2.98 -3.43 -13.69
N ARG A 71 -1.86 -4.12 -13.43
CA ARG A 71 -0.54 -3.65 -13.86
C ARG A 71 -0.47 -3.48 -15.37
N ALA A 72 -0.93 -4.45 -16.16
CA ALA A 72 -0.96 -4.33 -17.62
C ALA A 72 -1.72 -3.07 -18.08
N ARG A 73 -2.91 -2.82 -17.51
CA ARG A 73 -3.69 -1.61 -17.80
C ARG A 73 -2.97 -0.31 -17.43
N ILE A 74 -2.28 -0.28 -16.29
CA ILE A 74 -1.49 0.90 -15.88
C ILE A 74 -0.34 1.15 -16.85
N HIS A 75 0.38 0.09 -17.25
CA HIS A 75 1.45 0.20 -18.24
C HIS A 75 0.93 0.66 -19.60
N ASP A 76 -0.18 0.08 -20.08
CA ASP A 76 -0.78 0.45 -21.36
C ASP A 76 -1.26 1.90 -21.37
N HIS A 77 -1.88 2.36 -20.28
CA HIS A 77 -2.42 3.73 -20.17
C HIS A 77 -1.31 4.78 -20.04
N LEU A 78 -0.34 4.57 -19.14
CA LEU A 78 0.71 5.54 -18.89
C LEU A 78 1.85 5.46 -19.91
N GLY A 79 2.07 4.30 -20.53
CA GLY A 79 3.06 4.09 -21.59
C GLY A 79 4.45 4.63 -21.23
N ALA A 80 4.91 5.62 -21.99
CA ALA A 80 6.22 6.25 -21.82
C ALA A 80 6.31 7.17 -20.59
N ASP A 81 5.18 7.61 -20.04
CA ASP A 81 5.13 8.43 -18.83
C ASP A 81 5.40 7.60 -17.57
N LEU A 82 5.16 6.28 -17.61
CA LEU A 82 5.55 5.37 -16.54
C LEU A 82 7.07 5.22 -16.53
N THR A 83 7.72 5.68 -15.46
CA THR A 83 9.19 5.70 -15.35
C THR A 83 9.73 4.62 -14.42
N TYR A 84 8.91 4.12 -13.50
CA TYR A 84 9.26 3.05 -12.59
C TYR A 84 8.01 2.29 -12.14
N ASP A 85 8.07 0.96 -12.15
CA ASP A 85 7.07 0.09 -11.52
C ASP A 85 7.74 -0.64 -10.34
N CYS A 86 7.31 -0.29 -9.14
CA CYS A 86 7.76 -0.82 -7.87
C CYS A 86 6.76 -1.86 -7.36
N LEU A 87 7.06 -3.13 -7.57
CA LEU A 87 6.21 -4.23 -7.13
C LEU A 87 6.51 -4.56 -5.66
N VAL A 88 5.64 -4.10 -4.77
CA VAL A 88 5.82 -4.19 -3.32
C VAL A 88 5.11 -5.41 -2.78
N GLY A 89 5.90 -6.38 -2.30
CA GLY A 89 5.43 -7.45 -1.43
C GLY A 89 4.28 -8.27 -2.00
N ALA A 90 4.50 -9.03 -3.07
CA ALA A 90 3.47 -9.96 -3.49
C ALA A 90 3.29 -11.08 -2.47
N THR A 91 2.06 -11.18 -2.04
CA THR A 91 1.50 -12.20 -1.16
C THR A 91 1.06 -13.45 -1.94
N GLN A 92 1.71 -13.78 -3.07
CA GLN A 92 1.42 -15.02 -3.80
C GLN A 92 2.67 -15.90 -3.93
N THR A 93 2.57 -17.09 -3.36
CA THR A 93 3.59 -18.15 -3.34
C THR A 93 3.79 -18.80 -4.72
N ASP A 94 2.92 -18.52 -5.69
CA ASP A 94 2.90 -19.22 -6.98
C ASP A 94 3.31 -18.26 -8.12
N GLY A 95 4.63 -18.16 -8.34
CA GLY A 95 5.23 -17.80 -9.63
C GLY A 95 4.81 -16.47 -10.26
N PHE A 96 5.57 -15.41 -9.99
CA PHE A 96 5.53 -14.21 -10.81
C PHE A 96 5.84 -14.51 -12.26
N THR A 97 4.84 -14.41 -13.13
CA THR A 97 5.10 -14.15 -14.54
C THR A 97 5.17 -12.63 -14.70
N ILE A 98 6.39 -12.09 -14.71
CA ILE A 98 6.61 -10.75 -15.25
C ILE A 98 6.40 -10.88 -16.75
N ASP A 99 5.28 -10.35 -17.22
CA ASP A 99 4.98 -10.39 -18.64
C ASP A 99 5.98 -9.50 -19.38
N LYS A 100 6.78 -10.09 -20.26
CA LYS A 100 7.89 -9.39 -20.92
C LYS A 100 7.40 -8.39 -21.98
N ALA A 101 6.11 -8.38 -22.27
CA ALA A 101 5.49 -7.56 -23.30
C ALA A 101 4.86 -6.26 -22.79
N LEU A 102 4.98 -5.93 -21.49
CA LEU A 102 4.45 -4.68 -20.95
C LEU A 102 5.15 -3.46 -21.58
N PRO A 103 4.41 -2.42 -22.03
CA PRO A 103 5.02 -1.16 -22.40
C PRO A 103 5.64 -0.46 -21.18
N GLY A 104 6.63 0.41 -21.42
CA GLY A 104 7.32 1.12 -20.35
C GLY A 104 8.35 0.24 -19.59
N PRO A 105 8.70 0.60 -18.35
CA PRO A 105 9.73 -0.08 -17.57
C PRO A 105 9.26 -1.46 -17.13
N PRO A 106 10.15 -2.46 -16.99
CA PRO A 106 9.77 -3.71 -16.37
C PRO A 106 9.48 -3.50 -14.87
N PRO A 107 8.55 -4.27 -14.28
CA PRO A 107 8.29 -4.29 -12.85
C PRO A 107 9.55 -4.67 -12.06
N VAL A 108 9.88 -3.90 -11.02
CA VAL A 108 11.02 -4.14 -10.13
C VAL A 108 10.52 -4.56 -8.75
N PHE A 109 10.91 -5.74 -8.31
CA PHE A 109 10.50 -6.26 -7.01
C PHE A 109 11.15 -5.50 -5.86
N PHE A 110 10.33 -5.03 -4.93
CA PHE A 110 10.77 -4.40 -3.70
C PHE A 110 10.64 -5.38 -2.53
N PHE A 111 11.77 -5.61 -1.84
CA PHE A 111 11.81 -6.37 -0.60
C PHE A 111 12.55 -5.59 0.48
N ALA A 112 11.86 -5.30 1.58
CA ALA A 112 12.38 -4.46 2.66
C ALA A 112 13.69 -5.00 3.27
N ALA A 113 13.85 -6.33 3.34
CA ALA A 113 15.08 -6.93 3.87
C ALA A 113 16.31 -6.57 3.03
N THR A 114 16.18 -6.57 1.69
CA THR A 114 17.26 -6.19 0.79
C THR A 114 17.69 -4.73 0.98
N VAL A 115 16.74 -3.84 1.27
CA VAL A 115 17.04 -2.42 1.58
C VAL A 115 17.81 -2.30 2.90
N LEU A 116 17.43 -3.06 3.92
CA LEU A 116 18.15 -3.10 5.20
C LEU A 116 19.58 -3.63 5.05
N ASP A 117 19.78 -4.66 4.23
CA ASP A 117 21.11 -5.19 3.94
C ASP A 117 21.99 -4.16 3.23
N GLN A 118 21.45 -3.43 2.24
CA GLN A 118 22.17 -2.32 1.59
C GLN A 118 22.58 -1.22 2.57
N HIS A 119 21.70 -0.84 3.51
CA HIS A 119 22.04 0.12 4.56
C HIS A 119 23.12 -0.40 5.50
N ARG A 120 23.12 -1.70 5.80
CA ARG A 120 24.16 -2.36 6.60
C ARG A 120 25.51 -2.31 5.89
N GLU A 121 25.57 -2.70 4.63
CA GLU A 121 26.79 -2.70 3.80
C GLU A 121 27.40 -1.29 3.67
N ARG A 122 26.55 -0.26 3.56
CA ARG A 122 26.96 1.14 3.49
C ARG A 122 27.32 1.76 4.84
N GLY A 123 27.13 1.05 5.96
CA GLY A 123 27.34 1.58 7.30
C GLY A 123 26.33 2.66 7.72
N THR A 124 25.17 2.75 7.04
CA THR A 124 24.14 3.79 7.26
C THR A 124 22.95 3.30 8.07
N LEU A 125 22.96 2.03 8.49
CA LEU A 125 21.82 1.35 9.14
C LEU A 125 21.31 2.07 10.39
N ARG A 126 22.19 2.65 11.21
CA ARG A 126 21.78 3.41 12.40
C ARG A 126 20.90 4.62 12.03
N GLY A 127 21.37 5.44 11.10
CA GLY A 127 20.65 6.64 10.66
C GLY A 127 19.34 6.30 9.94
N PHE A 128 19.30 5.17 9.23
CA PHE A 128 18.05 4.63 8.68
C PHE A 128 17.04 4.34 9.80
N TYR A 129 17.43 3.58 10.82
CA TYR A 129 16.52 3.24 11.92
C TYR A 129 16.08 4.46 12.72
N GLU A 130 16.96 5.43 12.96
CA GLU A 130 16.61 6.68 13.64
C GLU A 130 15.47 7.42 12.93
N ARG A 131 15.57 7.56 11.59
CA ARG A 131 14.49 8.17 10.79
C ARG A 131 13.25 7.30 10.76
N PHE A 132 13.41 6.00 10.50
CA PHE A 132 12.30 5.06 10.41
C PHE A 132 11.45 5.05 11.69
N PHE A 133 12.08 5.01 12.87
CA PHE A 133 11.35 5.01 14.14
C PHE A 133 10.70 6.37 14.47
N ALA A 134 11.29 7.48 14.02
CA ALA A 134 10.67 8.79 14.14
C ALA A 134 9.40 8.86 13.27
N GLU A 135 9.50 8.50 11.99
CA GLU A 135 8.36 8.49 11.06
C GLU A 135 7.27 7.49 11.47
N GLN A 136 7.66 6.29 11.92
CA GLN A 136 6.71 5.29 12.41
C GLN A 136 5.90 5.81 13.60
N ARG A 137 6.54 6.56 14.51
CA ARG A 137 5.84 7.12 15.67
C ARG A 137 4.81 8.16 15.23
N ALA A 138 5.21 9.10 14.38
CA ALA A 138 4.30 10.12 13.84
C ALA A 138 3.13 9.48 13.05
N PHE A 139 3.42 8.44 12.27
CA PHE A 139 2.39 7.67 11.57
C PHE A 139 1.40 7.00 12.53
N TYR A 140 1.89 6.34 13.59
CA TYR A 140 1.01 5.72 14.58
C TYR A 140 0.13 6.75 15.30
N GLU A 141 0.69 7.91 15.67
CA GLU A 141 -0.07 9.02 16.25
C GLU A 141 -1.20 9.48 15.32
N ARG A 142 -0.94 9.62 14.00
CA ARG A 142 -1.98 9.92 13.01
C ARG A 142 -3.04 8.83 12.90
N VAL A 143 -2.62 7.57 12.87
CA VAL A 143 -3.50 6.43 12.64
C VAL A 143 -4.52 6.27 13.76
N VAL A 144 -4.12 6.51 15.01
CA VAL A 144 -4.96 6.38 16.21
C VAL A 144 -5.47 7.73 16.74
N ASP A 145 -5.35 8.80 15.94
CA ASP A 145 -5.88 10.13 16.26
C ASP A 145 -7.34 10.02 16.73
N ALA A 146 -7.65 10.52 17.92
CA ALA A 146 -8.95 10.30 18.54
C ALA A 146 -10.09 11.07 17.87
N GLU A 147 -9.80 12.18 17.18
CA GLU A 147 -10.80 12.98 16.48
C GLU A 147 -11.10 12.41 15.08
N ARG A 148 -10.07 11.91 14.39
CA ARG A 148 -10.17 11.36 13.04
C ARG A 148 -9.31 10.10 12.85
N PRO A 149 -9.64 8.99 13.53
CA PRO A 149 -8.83 7.78 13.45
C PRO A 149 -8.89 7.17 12.05
N TRP A 150 -7.74 6.74 11.53
CA TRP A 150 -7.69 5.92 10.32
C TRP A 150 -8.02 4.46 10.62
N ILE A 151 -7.74 4.01 11.85
CA ILE A 151 -8.02 2.63 12.27
C ILE A 151 -8.74 2.63 13.62
N HIS A 152 -9.82 1.87 13.69
CA HIS A 152 -10.49 1.47 14.92
C HIS A 152 -9.99 0.11 15.37
N ILE A 153 -9.55 0.01 16.64
CA ILE A 153 -9.17 -1.28 17.22
C ILE A 153 -10.42 -2.03 17.69
N SER A 154 -10.64 -3.21 17.12
CA SER A 154 -11.69 -4.13 17.54
C SER A 154 -11.07 -5.30 18.29
N GLU A 155 -11.30 -5.35 19.60
CA GLU A 155 -10.87 -6.47 20.43
C GLU A 155 -11.93 -7.58 20.45
N SER A 156 -11.49 -8.83 20.37
CA SER A 156 -12.35 -10.00 20.56
C SER A 156 -11.58 -11.14 21.23
N CYS A 157 -12.28 -12.16 21.71
CA CYS A 157 -11.70 -13.22 22.53
C CYS A 157 -12.00 -14.61 21.95
N GLY A 158 -11.00 -15.50 22.05
CA GLY A 158 -11.12 -16.91 21.73
C GLY A 158 -10.88 -17.29 20.27
N PHE A 159 -10.74 -18.60 20.03
CA PHE A 159 -10.42 -19.15 18.71
C PHE A 159 -11.57 -18.99 17.71
N ASP A 160 -12.82 -18.97 18.15
CA ASP A 160 -13.96 -18.77 17.26
C ASP A 160 -13.95 -17.37 16.64
N ALA A 161 -13.64 -16.34 17.45
CA ALA A 161 -13.46 -14.98 16.98
C ALA A 161 -12.25 -14.87 16.03
N ALA A 162 -11.13 -15.51 16.37
CA ALA A 162 -9.95 -15.57 15.49
C ALA A 162 -10.30 -16.15 14.13
N ALA A 163 -11.02 -17.27 14.10
CA ALA A 163 -11.39 -17.97 12.88
C ALA A 163 -12.36 -17.12 12.02
N ALA A 164 -13.28 -16.39 12.65
CA ALA A 164 -14.19 -15.48 11.94
C ALA A 164 -13.43 -14.31 11.30
N VAL A 165 -12.51 -13.68 12.02
CA VAL A 165 -11.67 -12.58 11.50
C VAL A 165 -10.79 -13.06 10.35
N ILE A 166 -10.13 -14.20 10.50
CA ILE A 166 -9.27 -14.78 9.45
C ILE A 166 -10.07 -15.08 8.19
N ARG A 167 -11.27 -15.69 8.31
CA ARG A 167 -12.17 -15.91 7.16
C ARG A 167 -12.55 -14.60 6.48
N GLY A 168 -12.97 -13.58 7.26
CA GLY A 168 -13.32 -12.28 6.70
C GLY A 168 -12.18 -11.61 5.94
N LEU A 169 -10.94 -11.73 6.43
CA LEU A 169 -9.74 -11.27 5.73
C LEU A 169 -9.49 -12.06 4.44
N ALA A 170 -9.56 -13.40 4.50
CA ALA A 170 -9.35 -14.28 3.35
C ALA A 170 -10.39 -14.06 2.24
N ASP A 171 -11.64 -13.82 2.61
CA ASP A 171 -12.74 -13.55 1.69
C ASP A 171 -12.75 -12.09 1.18
N GLY A 172 -11.82 -11.25 1.65
CA GLY A 172 -11.73 -9.84 1.27
C GLY A 172 -12.89 -8.97 1.78
N CYS A 173 -13.60 -9.44 2.81
CA CYS A 173 -14.75 -8.78 3.43
C CYS A 173 -14.38 -7.93 4.66
N SER A 174 -13.10 -7.87 5.03
CA SER A 174 -12.64 -7.03 6.14
C SER A 174 -12.76 -5.55 5.84
N ASP A 175 -13.23 -4.78 6.81
CA ASP A 175 -13.18 -3.31 6.77
C ASP A 175 -11.71 -2.84 6.90
N PRO A 176 -11.17 -2.07 5.93
CA PRO A 176 -9.79 -1.57 6.00
C PRO A 176 -9.55 -0.63 7.19
N ALA A 177 -10.61 0.00 7.72
CA ALA A 177 -10.57 0.86 8.90
C ALA A 177 -10.54 0.08 10.22
N VAL A 178 -10.58 -1.26 10.21
CA VAL A 178 -10.56 -2.06 11.45
C VAL A 178 -9.22 -2.76 11.63
N GLY A 179 -8.66 -2.61 12.83
CA GLY A 179 -7.54 -3.38 13.34
C GLY A 179 -8.04 -4.41 14.35
N HIS A 180 -7.95 -5.69 14.03
CA HIS A 180 -8.41 -6.74 14.94
C HIS A 180 -7.33 -7.14 15.95
N VAL A 181 -7.70 -7.24 17.22
CA VAL A 181 -6.88 -7.81 18.29
C VAL A 181 -7.64 -8.99 18.88
N ILE A 182 -7.03 -10.19 18.83
CA ILE A 182 -7.61 -11.40 19.43
C ILE A 182 -6.88 -11.74 20.72
N ARG A 183 -7.61 -11.80 21.83
CA ARG A 183 -7.11 -12.32 23.11
C ARG A 183 -7.45 -13.80 23.23
N LEU A 184 -6.47 -14.64 23.59
CA LEU A 184 -6.68 -16.08 23.74
C LEU A 184 -7.06 -16.51 25.16
N ARG A 185 -6.96 -15.60 26.13
CA ARG A 185 -7.37 -15.76 27.53
C ARG A 185 -7.85 -14.40 28.05
N GLU A 186 -8.81 -14.39 28.96
CA GLU A 186 -9.16 -13.20 29.76
C GLU A 186 -8.03 -12.81 30.72
#